data_AF-A0A7C8AC97-F1
#
_entry.id   AF-A0A7C8AC97-F1
#
_cell.length_a   1.000
_cell.length_b   1.000
_cell.length_c   1.000
_cell.angle_alpha   90.00
_cell.angle_beta   90.00
_cell.angle_gamma   90.00
#
_symmetry.space_group_name_H-M   'P 1'
#
loop_
_entity.id
_entity.type
_entity.pdbx_description
1 polymer ?
#
loop_
_entity_poly.entity_id
_entity_poly.type
_entity_poly.pdbx_seq_one_letter_code
_entity_poly.pdbx_strand_id
1 'polypeptide(L)'
;MISKGKLAQFFVVTVIVALILVLAAGIWKGKSRQMQQDAQQTCPADAEMKLTDMEFTEMQEGKRFWTLCASEAKYFQDQQKTLLQKVSLTLYLEKTGEEIHMESREGVLHAGTKDIELRGDIHVALPREYV
;
A
#
# COMPACT_ATOMS: atom_id res chain seq x y z
N MET A 1 -12.06 46.22 -33.62
CA MET A 1 -10.83 46.49 -32.85
C MET A 1 -11.03 45.97 -31.42
N ILE A 2 -10.57 44.76 -31.12
CA ILE A 2 -10.72 44.15 -29.78
C ILE A 2 -9.64 44.74 -28.88
N SER A 3 -10.07 45.52 -27.89
CA SER A 3 -9.19 46.17 -26.91
C SER A 3 -8.31 45.13 -26.20
N LYS A 4 -7.02 45.41 -26.11
CA LYS A 4 -5.97 44.54 -25.55
C LYS A 4 -6.32 44.05 -24.12
N GLY A 5 -7.15 44.77 -23.38
CA GLY A 5 -7.65 44.36 -22.05
C GLY A 5 -8.64 43.20 -22.08
N LYS A 6 -9.50 43.10 -23.11
CA LYS A 6 -10.45 41.98 -23.24
C LYS A 6 -9.71 40.67 -23.56
N LEU A 7 -8.65 40.73 -24.36
CA LEU A 7 -7.80 39.58 -24.69
C LEU A 7 -7.06 39.02 -23.46
N ALA A 8 -6.50 39.89 -22.61
CA ALA A 8 -5.88 39.48 -21.36
C ALA A 8 -6.90 38.84 -20.39
N GLN A 9 -8.11 39.39 -20.33
CA GLN A 9 -9.19 38.85 -19.50
C GLN A 9 -9.68 37.47 -19.99
N PHE A 10 -9.80 37.26 -21.30
CA PHE A 10 -10.11 35.94 -21.87
C PHE A 10 -9.02 34.91 -21.56
N PHE A 11 -7.74 35.33 -21.59
CA PHE A 11 -6.63 34.43 -21.25
C PHE A 11 -6.68 34.00 -19.78
N VAL A 12 -6.89 34.94 -18.86
CA VAL A 12 -7.01 34.64 -17.42
C VAL A 12 -8.18 33.71 -17.13
N VAL A 13 -9.35 33.97 -17.73
CA VAL A 13 -10.53 33.10 -17.57
C VAL A 13 -10.25 31.70 -18.11
N THR A 14 -9.57 31.58 -19.25
CA THR A 14 -9.22 30.28 -19.84
C THR A 14 -8.28 29.48 -18.94
N VAL A 15 -7.28 30.13 -18.33
CA VAL A 15 -6.34 29.49 -17.39
C VAL A 15 -7.06 28.99 -16.13
N ILE A 16 -7.98 29.79 -15.58
CA ILE A 16 -8.76 29.40 -14.38
C ILE A 16 -9.66 28.20 -14.70
N VAL A 17 -10.36 28.21 -15.84
CA VAL A 17 -11.21 27.09 -16.28
C VAL A 17 -10.39 25.81 -16.49
N ALA A 18 -9.20 25.93 -17.10
CA ALA A 18 -8.30 24.80 -17.28
C ALA A 18 -7.83 24.23 -15.93
N LEU A 19 -7.51 25.09 -14.96
CA LEU A 19 -7.09 24.66 -13.62
C LEU A 19 -8.21 23.91 -12.88
N ILE A 20 -9.45 24.41 -12.97
CA ILE A 20 -10.63 23.75 -12.39
C ILE A 20 -10.87 22.38 -13.02
N LEU A 21 -10.72 22.26 -14.34
CA LEU A 21 -10.86 20.98 -15.04
C LEU A 21 -9.80 19.96 -14.63
N VAL A 22 -8.54 20.39 -14.42
CA VAL A 22 -7.46 19.51 -13.93
C VAL A 22 -7.74 19.04 -12.51
N LEU A 23 -8.18 19.93 -11.62
CA LEU A 23 -8.54 19.58 -10.24
C LEU A 23 -9.76 18.64 -10.18
N ALA A 24 -10.79 18.89 -10.98
CA ALA A 24 -11.96 18.02 -11.08
C ALA A 24 -11.60 16.64 -11.63
N ALA A 25 -10.73 16.56 -12.64
CA ALA A 25 -10.23 15.29 -13.17
C ALA A 25 -9.41 14.51 -12.13
N GLY A 26 -8.60 15.20 -11.31
CA GLY A 26 -7.84 14.59 -10.21
C GLY A 26 -8.75 13.97 -9.15
N ILE A 27 -9.82 14.67 -8.75
CA ILE A 27 -10.80 14.17 -7.77
C ILE A 27 -11.61 13.00 -8.33
N TRP A 28 -12.01 13.05 -9.61
CA TRP A 28 -12.71 11.93 -10.24
C TRP A 28 -11.84 10.68 -10.37
N LYS A 29 -10.55 10.84 -10.70
CA LYS A 29 -9.60 9.72 -10.78
C LYS A 29 -9.28 9.12 -9.40
N GLY A 30 -9.34 9.93 -8.34
CA GLY A 30 -9.25 9.47 -6.94
C GLY A 30 -10.50 8.71 -6.49
N LYS A 31 -11.69 9.19 -6.86
CA LYS A 31 -12.98 8.56 -6.49
C LYS A 31 -13.27 7.28 -7.29
N SER A 32 -12.80 7.18 -8.54
CA SER A 32 -12.99 5.95 -9.34
C SER A 32 -12.22 4.75 -8.80
N ARG A 33 -11.07 4.97 -8.14
CA ARG A 33 -10.34 3.91 -7.43
C ARG A 33 -11.15 3.29 -6.29
N GLN A 34 -11.97 4.10 -5.62
CA GLN A 34 -12.77 3.66 -4.48
C GLN A 34 -14.08 2.96 -4.92
N MET A 35 -14.61 3.29 -6.10
CA MET A 35 -15.85 2.69 -6.63
C MET A 35 -15.61 1.39 -7.43
N GLN A 36 -14.39 1.14 -7.90
CA GLN A 36 -14.01 -0.14 -8.53
C GLN A 36 -13.71 -1.26 -7.52
N GLN A 37 -13.53 -0.94 -6.23
CA GLN A 37 -13.33 -1.96 -5.19
C GLN A 37 -14.62 -2.70 -4.78
N ASP A 38 -15.80 -2.12 -4.99
CA ASP A 38 -17.08 -2.74 -4.59
C ASP A 38 -17.78 -3.52 -5.73
N ALA A 39 -17.36 -3.36 -6.99
CA ALA A 39 -18.04 -3.95 -8.16
C ALA A 39 -17.32 -5.15 -8.78
N GLN A 40 -16.27 -5.66 -8.14
CA GLN A 40 -15.63 -6.94 -8.50
C GLN A 40 -15.97 -8.00 -7.46
N GLN A 41 -17.25 -8.39 -7.43
CA GLN A 41 -17.60 -9.79 -7.18
C GLN A 41 -17.16 -10.61 -8.40
N THR A 42 -15.85 -10.67 -8.63
CA THR A 42 -15.28 -11.68 -9.51
C THR A 42 -15.28 -12.96 -8.71
N CYS A 43 -15.73 -14.06 -9.33
CA CYS A 43 -15.45 -15.42 -8.90
C CYS A 43 -14.10 -15.45 -8.15
N PRO A 44 -13.98 -16.02 -6.93
CA PRO A 44 -12.71 -16.00 -6.23
C PRO A 44 -11.68 -16.59 -7.19
N ALA A 45 -10.78 -15.74 -7.69
CA ALA A 45 -9.65 -16.21 -8.46
C ALA A 45 -8.97 -17.20 -7.52
N ASP A 46 -8.87 -18.47 -7.93
CA ASP A 46 -8.09 -19.40 -7.12
C ASP A 46 -6.67 -18.86 -7.08
N ALA A 47 -6.10 -18.78 -5.88
CA ALA A 47 -4.74 -18.29 -5.71
C ALA A 47 -3.79 -19.13 -6.57
N GLU A 48 -2.92 -18.48 -7.35
CA GLU A 48 -2.01 -19.19 -8.24
C GLU A 48 -0.99 -20.01 -7.44
N MET A 49 -0.66 -19.55 -6.24
CA MET A 49 0.20 -20.27 -5.33
C MET A 49 -0.30 -20.16 -3.89
N LYS A 50 -0.24 -21.29 -3.19
CA LYS A 50 -0.50 -21.39 -1.76
C LYS A 50 0.72 -21.99 -1.08
N LEU A 51 1.23 -21.30 -0.07
CA LEU A 51 2.32 -21.74 0.80
C LEU A 51 1.81 -21.90 2.22
N THR A 52 2.35 -22.88 2.93
CA THR A 52 2.18 -23.04 4.38
C THR A 52 3.52 -22.76 5.05
N ASP A 53 3.48 -22.17 6.24
CA ASP A 53 4.68 -21.83 7.03
C ASP A 53 5.69 -21.00 6.21
N MET A 54 5.20 -19.89 5.64
CA MET A 54 6.00 -18.95 4.86
C MET A 54 6.93 -18.17 5.79
N GLU A 55 8.19 -18.02 5.38
CA GLU A 55 9.14 -17.05 5.90
C GLU A 55 9.75 -16.26 4.74
N PHE A 56 9.70 -14.94 4.81
CA PHE A 56 10.32 -14.05 3.84
C PHE A 56 11.16 -12.99 4.55
N THR A 57 12.45 -12.93 4.24
CA THR A 57 13.39 -12.00 4.84
C THR A 57 13.95 -11.05 3.79
N GLU A 58 13.83 -9.76 4.03
CA GLU A 58 14.48 -8.72 3.23
C GLU A 58 15.83 -8.38 3.86
N MET A 59 16.86 -8.29 3.01
CA MET A 59 18.20 -7.92 3.43
C MET A 59 18.54 -6.51 2.91
N GLN A 60 19.15 -5.70 3.76
CA GLN A 60 19.71 -4.39 3.39
C GLN A 60 21.16 -4.33 3.86
N GLU A 61 22.08 -3.99 2.95
CA GLU A 61 23.52 -3.89 3.24
C GLU A 61 24.13 -5.13 3.95
N GLY A 62 23.62 -6.33 3.61
CA GLY A 62 24.07 -7.60 4.20
C GLY A 62 23.50 -7.89 5.60
N LYS A 63 22.62 -7.05 6.12
CA LYS A 63 21.89 -7.25 7.37
C LYS A 63 20.41 -7.53 7.10
N ARG A 64 19.74 -8.21 8.03
CA ARG A 64 18.27 -8.37 7.94
C ARG A 64 17.65 -7.01 8.17
N PHE A 65 16.77 -6.60 7.25
CA PHE A 65 15.98 -5.37 7.39
C PHE A 65 14.64 -5.70 8.04
N TRP A 66 14.00 -6.78 7.58
CA TRP A 66 12.82 -7.35 8.23
C TRP A 66 12.62 -8.81 7.85
N THR A 67 11.88 -9.53 8.68
CA THR A 67 11.43 -10.91 8.45
C THR A 67 9.94 -11.00 8.65
N LEU A 68 9.24 -11.57 7.66
CA LEU A 68 7.80 -11.76 7.64
C LEU A 68 7.49 -13.26 7.63
N CYS A 69 6.80 -13.72 8.67
CA CYS A 69 6.34 -15.10 8.80
C CYS A 69 4.81 -15.16 8.73
N ALA A 70 4.26 -16.21 8.12
CA ALA A 70 2.83 -16.48 8.10
C ALA A 70 2.55 -17.99 8.04
N SER A 71 1.51 -18.44 8.74
CA SER A 71 1.07 -19.85 8.69
C SER A 71 0.54 -20.27 7.32
N GLU A 72 -0.09 -19.33 6.60
CA GLU A 72 -0.55 -19.53 5.24
C GLU A 72 -0.31 -18.25 4.44
N ALA A 73 0.16 -18.42 3.21
CA ALA A 73 0.31 -17.34 2.23
C ALA A 73 -0.34 -17.75 0.90
N LYS A 74 -1.23 -16.90 0.39
CA LYS A 74 -1.90 -17.09 -0.91
C LYS A 74 -1.52 -15.95 -1.83
N TYR A 75 -0.75 -16.26 -2.87
CA TYR A 75 -0.33 -15.29 -3.86
C TYR A 75 -1.35 -15.19 -4.98
N PHE A 76 -1.67 -13.94 -5.34
CA PHE A 76 -2.58 -13.56 -6.42
C PHE A 76 -1.79 -12.75 -7.45
N GLN A 77 -1.42 -13.39 -8.57
CA GLN A 77 -0.56 -12.78 -9.59
C GLN A 77 -1.26 -11.62 -10.29
N ASP A 78 -2.56 -11.74 -10.56
CA ASP A 78 -3.38 -10.69 -11.18
C ASP A 78 -3.40 -9.38 -10.37
N GLN A 79 -3.39 -9.51 -9.06
CA GLN A 79 -3.48 -8.42 -8.09
C GLN A 79 -2.12 -8.02 -7.52
N GLN A 80 -1.05 -8.75 -7.84
CA GLN A 80 0.31 -8.53 -7.32
C GLN A 80 0.35 -8.47 -5.79
N LYS A 81 -0.43 -9.34 -5.12
CA LYS A 81 -0.53 -9.34 -3.66
C LYS A 81 -0.52 -10.75 -3.08
N THR A 82 -0.05 -10.86 -1.85
CA THR A 82 -0.09 -12.10 -1.07
C THR A 82 -0.97 -11.88 0.15
N LEU A 83 -2.03 -12.67 0.29
CA LEU A 83 -2.85 -12.72 1.50
C LEU A 83 -2.20 -13.65 2.52
N LEU A 84 -2.09 -13.21 3.76
CA LEU A 84 -1.35 -13.86 4.83
C LEU A 84 -2.25 -14.15 6.02
N GLN A 85 -2.03 -15.28 6.69
CA GLN A 85 -2.74 -15.69 7.90
C GLN A 85 -1.78 -15.99 9.06
N LYS A 86 -2.14 -15.55 10.27
CA LYS A 86 -1.31 -15.57 11.49
C LYS A 86 0.07 -14.99 11.22
N VAL A 87 0.10 -13.68 11.06
CA VAL A 87 1.30 -12.95 10.61
C VAL A 87 2.16 -12.58 11.80
N SER A 88 3.47 -12.82 11.68
CA SER A 88 4.50 -12.29 12.56
C SER A 88 5.51 -11.51 11.73
N LEU A 89 5.71 -10.24 12.04
CA LEU A 89 6.66 -9.34 11.39
C LEU A 89 7.69 -8.87 12.40
N THR A 90 8.96 -9.10 12.09
CA THR A 90 10.10 -8.57 12.86
C THR A 90 10.79 -7.50 12.02
N LEU A 91 10.93 -6.29 12.58
CA LEU A 91 11.76 -5.22 12.01
C LEU A 91 13.06 -5.13 12.81
N TYR A 92 14.19 -5.05 12.11
CA TYR A 92 15.51 -4.95 12.73
C TYR A 92 16.01 -3.50 12.67
N LEU A 93 16.23 -2.87 13.81
CA LEU A 93 16.72 -1.49 13.90
C LEU A 93 18.24 -1.47 13.78
N GLU A 94 18.77 -1.07 12.62
CA GLU A 94 20.22 -1.10 12.37
C GLU A 94 21.07 -0.30 13.37
N LYS A 95 20.52 0.80 13.91
CA LYS A 95 21.26 1.70 14.80
C LYS A 95 21.44 1.15 16.20
N THR A 96 20.41 0.48 16.74
CA THR A 96 20.40 -0.02 18.12
C THR A 96 20.63 -1.53 18.18
N GLY A 97 20.42 -2.24 17.06
CA GLY A 97 20.39 -3.70 17.02
C GLY A 97 19.14 -4.30 17.64
N GLU A 98 18.16 -3.48 18.02
CA GLU A 98 16.92 -3.92 18.63
C GLU A 98 15.91 -4.39 17.59
N GLU A 99 14.87 -5.08 18.07
CA GLU A 99 13.83 -5.66 17.24
C GLU A 99 12.47 -5.08 17.65
N ILE A 100 11.64 -4.80 16.64
CA ILE A 100 10.21 -4.54 16.83
C ILE A 100 9.47 -5.76 16.33
N HIS A 101 8.68 -6.38 17.20
CA HIS A 101 7.85 -7.52 16.85
C HIS A 101 6.40 -7.09 16.71
N MET A 102 5.77 -7.52 15.62
CA MET A 102 4.37 -7.26 15.32
C MET A 102 3.66 -8.56 14.99
N GLU A 103 2.52 -8.80 15.63
CA GLU A 103 1.67 -9.95 15.36
C GLU A 103 0.29 -9.49 14.93
N SER A 104 -0.34 -10.24 14.02
CA SER A 104 -1.74 -9.99 13.61
C SER A 104 -2.40 -11.26 13.08
N ARG A 105 -3.73 -11.25 13.02
CA ARG A 105 -4.50 -12.36 12.45
C ARG A 105 -4.32 -12.49 10.95
N GLU A 106 -4.35 -11.37 10.23
CA GLU A 106 -4.33 -11.30 8.78
C GLU A 106 -3.33 -10.25 8.29
N GLY A 107 -2.80 -10.45 7.08
CA GLY A 107 -2.00 -9.42 6.43
C GLY A 107 -2.03 -9.48 4.91
N VAL A 108 -1.55 -8.42 4.28
CA VAL A 108 -1.39 -8.31 2.84
C VAL A 108 0.00 -7.79 2.54
N LEU A 109 0.77 -8.55 1.76
CA LEU A 109 2.04 -8.10 1.18
C LEU A 109 1.80 -7.70 -0.27
N HIS A 110 2.07 -6.44 -0.61
CA HIS A 110 2.01 -5.95 -1.99
C HIS A 110 3.36 -6.17 -2.67
N ALA A 111 3.42 -7.11 -3.63
CA ALA A 111 4.68 -7.56 -4.22
C ALA A 111 5.44 -6.44 -4.99
N GLY A 112 4.71 -5.46 -5.53
CA GLY A 112 5.30 -4.36 -6.30
C GLY A 112 5.94 -3.26 -5.45
N THR A 113 5.42 -3.00 -4.24
CA THR A 113 5.91 -1.93 -3.35
C THR A 113 6.59 -2.44 -2.10
N LYS A 114 6.41 -3.72 -1.77
CA LYS A 114 6.78 -4.35 -0.49
C LYS A 114 6.07 -3.73 0.72
N ASP A 115 4.95 -3.03 0.49
CA ASP A 115 4.10 -2.58 1.59
C ASP A 115 3.43 -3.78 2.26
N ILE A 116 3.45 -3.78 3.59
CA ILE A 116 2.81 -4.81 4.42
C ILE A 116 1.68 -4.15 5.20
N GLU A 117 0.46 -4.62 4.97
CA GLU A 117 -0.72 -4.25 5.76
C GLU A 117 -1.02 -5.36 6.77
N LEU A 118 -1.23 -5.00 8.04
CA LEU A 118 -1.61 -5.92 9.11
C LEU A 118 -3.04 -5.61 9.57
N ARG A 119 -3.84 -6.65 9.83
CA ARG A 119 -5.26 -6.51 10.20
C ARG A 119 -5.65 -7.57 11.23
N GLY A 120 -6.53 -7.16 12.15
CA GLY A 120 -7.09 -8.03 13.20
C GLY A 120 -6.12 -8.32 14.34
N ASP A 121 -6.52 -7.96 15.56
CA ASP A 121 -5.78 -8.16 16.81
C ASP A 121 -4.27 -7.87 16.69
N ILE A 122 -3.95 -6.64 16.28
CA ILE A 122 -2.56 -6.24 16.09
C ILE A 122 -1.91 -6.04 17.46
N HIS A 123 -0.85 -6.80 17.71
CA HIS A 123 -0.01 -6.66 18.90
C HIS A 123 1.37 -6.20 18.47
N VAL A 124 1.91 -5.19 19.16
CA VAL A 124 3.23 -4.64 18.87
C VAL A 124 4.05 -4.68 20.16
N ALA A 125 5.19 -5.36 20.11
CA ALA A 125 6.19 -5.35 21.17
C ALA A 125 7.33 -4.43 20.72
N LEU A 126 7.46 -3.30 21.41
CA LEU A 126 8.56 -2.35 21.23
C LEU A 126 9.74 -2.72 22.14
N PRO A 127 10.97 -2.37 21.75
CA PRO A 127 12.12 -2.47 22.64
C PRO A 127 11.94 -1.61 23.89
N ARG A 128 12.60 -2.00 24.99
CA ARG A 128 12.45 -1.36 26.31
C ARG A 128 12.83 0.12 26.31
N GLU A 129 13.68 0.57 25.38
CA GLU A 129 14.11 1.98 25.31
C GLU A 129 13.06 2.93 24.70
N TYR A 130 11.91 2.41 24.25
CA TYR A 130 10.81 3.18 23.66
C TYR A 130 9.55 3.32 24.54
N VAL A 131 9.56 2.80 25.78
CA VAL A 131 8.41 2.86 26.73
C VAL A 131 8.64 3.88 27.83
#